data_AF-A0A6I2L9A2-F1
#
_entry.id   AF-A0A6I2L9A2-F1
#
_cell.length_a   1.000
_cell.length_b   1.000
_cell.length_c   1.000
_cell.angle_alpha   90.00
_cell.angle_beta   90.00
_cell.angle_gamma   90.00
#
_symmetry.space_group_name_H-M   'P 1'
#
loop_
_entity.id
_entity.type
_entity.pdbx_description
1 polymer ?
#
loop_
_entity_poly.entity_id
_entity_poly.type
_entity_poly.pdbx_seq_one_letter_code
_entity_poly.pdbx_strand_id
1 'polypeptide(L)' 'MDNDNAPDPIWDTAWAWVVREHERTQFDAAAREELQRWLAADERHCKQYEKACRLWMLSGLIPPAFGDESAN' A
#
# COMPACT_ATOMS: atom_id res chain seq x y z
N MET A 1 -13.21 13.35 -27.03
CA MET A 1 -13.14 13.32 -25.56
C MET A 1 -12.44 12.02 -25.23
N ASP A 2 -11.13 12.08 -25.38
CA ASP A 2 -10.20 10.98 -25.32
C ASP A 2 -9.99 10.68 -23.84
N ASN A 3 -10.76 9.71 -23.36
CA ASN A 3 -10.73 9.27 -21.98
C ASN A 3 -9.48 8.39 -21.79
N ASP A 4 -8.30 9.01 -21.81
CA ASP A 4 -7.02 8.42 -21.41
C ASP A 4 -6.96 8.24 -19.87
N ASN A 5 -8.04 7.71 -19.30
CA ASN A 5 -8.12 7.31 -17.89
C ASN A 5 -7.81 5.83 -17.79
N ALA A 6 -6.76 5.36 -18.47
CA ALA A 6 -6.25 4.03 -18.23
C ALA A 6 -5.86 3.97 -16.74
N PRO A 7 -6.52 3.15 -15.91
CA PRO A 7 -6.10 3.01 -14.53
C PRO A 7 -4.66 2.54 -14.57
N ASP A 8 -3.73 3.31 -13.97
CA ASP A 8 -2.35 2.88 -13.82
C ASP A 8 -2.38 1.49 -13.19
N PRO A 9 -2.00 0.42 -13.93
CA PRO A 9 -2.13 -0.94 -13.42
C PRO A 9 -1.25 -1.16 -12.19
N ILE A 10 -0.19 -0.35 -12.08
CA ILE A 10 0.70 -0.29 -10.94
C ILE A 10 0.00 0.34 -9.72
N TRP A 11 -0.87 1.35 -9.93
CA TRP A 11 -1.63 2.00 -8.85
C TRP A 11 -2.71 1.06 -8.31
N ASP A 12 -3.44 0.38 -9.18
CA ASP A 12 -4.44 -0.60 -8.80
C ASP A 12 -3.81 -1.74 -7.97
N THR A 13 -2.67 -2.24 -8.43
CA THR A 13 -1.89 -3.26 -7.71
C THR A 13 -1.40 -2.73 -6.35
N ALA A 14 -0.85 -1.52 -6.29
CA ALA A 14 -0.42 -0.89 -5.05
C ALA A 14 -1.56 -0.74 -4.03
N TRP A 15 -2.73 -0.30 -4.50
CA TRP A 15 -3.91 -0.12 -3.67
C TRP A 15 -4.42 -1.45 -3.13
N ALA A 16 -4.48 -2.49 -3.97
CA ALA A 16 -4.85 -3.84 -3.56
C ALA A 16 -3.90 -4.39 -2.48
N TRP A 17 -2.60 -4.13 -2.58
CA TRP A 17 -1.64 -4.51 -1.54
C TRP A 17 -1.88 -3.80 -0.20
N VAL A 18 -2.14 -2.49 -0.22
CA VAL A 18 -2.41 -1.70 1.00
C VAL A 18 -3.69 -2.16 1.70
N VAL A 19 -4.76 -2.41 0.93
CA VAL A 19 -6.02 -2.95 1.47
C VAL A 19 -5.78 -4.34 2.07
N ARG A 20 -5.08 -5.22 1.36
CA ARG A 20 -4.80 -6.60 1.78
C ARG A 20 -3.90 -6.70 3.02
N GLU A 21 -2.88 -5.84 3.13
CA GLU A 21 -2.02 -5.73 4.32
C GLU A 21 -2.85 -5.31 5.55
N HIS A 22 -3.79 -4.39 5.37
CA HIS A 22 -4.59 -3.84 6.46
C HIS A 22 -5.75 -4.74 6.90
N GLU A 23 -6.34 -5.50 5.98
CA GLU A 23 -7.39 -6.48 6.31
C GLU A 23 -6.87 -7.66 7.15
N ARG A 24 -5.53 -7.82 7.28
CA ARG A 24 -4.73 -8.77 8.10
C ARG A 24 -5.12 -10.26 8.09
N THR A 25 -6.25 -10.60 7.49
CA THR A 25 -6.84 -11.93 7.44
C THR A 25 -6.30 -12.70 6.24
N GLN A 26 -5.65 -12.02 5.28
CA GLN A 26 -5.16 -12.60 4.02
C GLN A 26 -3.71 -12.21 3.70
N PHE A 27 -2.96 -11.66 4.67
CA PHE A 27 -1.57 -11.28 4.47
C PHE A 27 -0.63 -12.36 5.04
N ASP A 28 -0.53 -13.47 4.31
CA ASP A 28 0.36 -14.59 4.61
C ASP A 28 1.81 -14.33 4.16
N ALA A 29 2.73 -15.20 4.57
CA ALA A 29 4.14 -15.12 4.19
C ALA A 29 4.35 -15.04 2.67
N ALA A 30 3.58 -15.81 1.90
CA ALA A 30 3.63 -15.79 0.43
C ALA A 30 3.23 -14.43 -0.17
N ALA A 31 2.22 -13.77 0.42
CA ALA A 31 1.78 -12.44 -0.01
C ALA A 31 2.87 -11.39 0.26
N ARG A 32 3.61 -11.52 1.37
CA ARG A 32 4.74 -10.65 1.68
C ARG A 32 5.91 -10.84 0.71
N GLU A 33 6.21 -12.08 0.33
CA GLU A 33 7.25 -12.37 -0.67
C GLU A 33 6.88 -11.82 -2.06
N GLU A 34 5.61 -11.93 -2.47
CA GLU A 34 5.11 -11.32 -3.71
C GLU A 34 5.21 -9.79 -3.68
N LEU A 35 4.81 -9.14 -2.58
CA LEU A 35 4.95 -7.69 -2.42
C LEU A 35 6.41 -7.26 -2.51
N GLN A 36 7.32 -7.94 -1.82
CA GLN A 36 8.76 -7.62 -1.88
C GLN A 36 9.32 -7.81 -3.29
N ARG A 37 8.91 -8.86 -3.99
CA ARG A 37 9.33 -9.10 -5.37
C ARG A 37 8.77 -8.06 -6.34
N TRP A 38 7.55 -7.59 -6.10
CA TRP A 38 6.92 -6.54 -6.88
C TRP A 38 7.56 -5.16 -6.64
N LEU A 39 7.89 -4.83 -5.39
CA LEU A 39 8.61 -3.60 -5.04
C LEU A 39 10.06 -3.61 -5.57
N ALA A 40 10.70 -4.78 -5.62
CA ALA A 40 12.06 -4.93 -6.15
C ALA A 40 12.11 -4.91 -7.69
N ALA A 41 10.98 -5.09 -8.37
CA ALA A 41 10.92 -5.06 -9.83
C ALA A 41 11.13 -3.64 -10.39
N ASP A 42 10.52 -2.62 -9.76
CA ASP A 42 10.53 -1.25 -10.29
C ASP A 42 10.39 -0.20 -9.17
N GLU A 43 11.19 0.88 -9.27
CA GLU A 43 11.09 2.02 -8.34
C GLU A 43 9.75 2.76 -8.43
N ARG A 44 9.05 2.62 -9.56
CA ARG A 44 7.70 3.18 -9.76
C ARG A 44 6.66 2.49 -8.88
N HIS A 45 6.83 1.19 -8.65
CA HIS A 45 5.96 0.38 -7.80
C HIS A 45 6.07 0.85 -6.35
N CYS A 46 7.30 1.08 -5.87
CA CYS A 46 7.56 1.63 -4.54
C CYS A 46 6.90 3.01 -4.35
N LYS A 47 7.09 3.93 -5.30
CA LYS A 47 6.50 5.28 -5.22
C LYS A 47 4.97 5.28 -5.22
N GLN A 48 4.32 4.38 -5.95
CA GLN A 48 2.85 4.28 -5.94
C GLN A 48 2.33 3.56 -4.70
N TYR A 49 3.05 2.54 -4.20
CA TYR A 49 2.74 1.89 -2.93
C TYR A 49 2.79 2.88 -1.76
N GLU A 50 3.84 3.70 -1.68
CA GLU A 50 3.96 4.75 -0.67
C GLU A 50 2.81 5.76 -0.75
N LYS A 51 2.42 6.16 -1.97
CA LYS A 51 1.27 7.05 -2.17
C LYS A 51 -0.05 6.40 -1.75
N ALA A 52 -0.26 5.13 -2.10
CA ALA A 52 -1.44 4.36 -1.70
C ALA A 52 -1.52 4.23 -0.17
N CYS A 53 -0.41 3.90 0.48
CA CYS A 53 -0.31 3.80 1.93
C CYS A 53 -0.58 5.15 2.61
N ARG A 54 0.00 6.24 2.07
CA ARG A 54 -0.27 7.60 2.56
C ARG A 54 -1.74 7.99 2.40
N LEU A 55 -2.38 7.62 1.30
CA LEU A 55 -3.79 7.92 1.05
C LEU A 55 -4.71 7.10 1.96
N TRP A 56 -4.38 5.83 2.22
CA TRP A 56 -5.06 4.99 3.21
C TRP A 56 -4.91 5.52 4.64
N MET A 57 -3.71 6.00 5.01
CA MET A 57 -3.44 6.67 6.28
C MET A 57 -4.24 7.97 6.43
N LEU A 58 -4.27 8.81 5.39
CA LEU A 58 -5.06 10.04 5.35
C LEU A 58 -6.57 9.79 5.36
N SER A 59 -7.02 8.63 4.88
CA SER A 59 -8.42 8.20 4.95
C SER A 59 -8.89 7.91 6.39
N GLY A 60 -7.98 7.92 7.39
CA GLY A 60 -8.35 7.96 8.81
C GLY A 60 -8.77 6.62 9.41
N LEU A 61 -8.49 5.49 8.75
CA LEU A 61 -8.86 4.14 9.20
C LEU A 61 -7.69 3.35 9.83
N ILE A 62 -6.66 4.06 10.33
CA ILE A 62 -5.57 3.47 11.10
C ILE A 62 -5.50 4.13 12.48
N PRO A 63 -5.84 3.43 13.59
CA PRO A 63 -5.37 3.85 14.90
C PRO A 63 -3.83 3.80 14.90
N PRO A 64 -3.14 4.84 15.39
CA PRO A 64 -1.69 4.96 15.29
C PRO A 64 -1.02 3.79 16.02
N ALA A 65 -0.48 2.83 15.25
CA ALA A 65 0.44 1.82 15.74
C ALA A 65 1.90 2.30 15.65
N PHE A 66 2.13 3.61 15.64
CA PHE A 66 3.40 4.15 16.08
C PHE A 66 3.26 4.36 17.58
N GLY A 67 3.95 3.51 18.34
CA GLY A 67 4.04 3.61 19.79
C GLY A 67 4.32 5.04 20.20
N ASP A 68 3.31 5.65 20.79
CA ASP A 68 3.51 6.59 21.88
C ASP A 68 4.08 5.76 23.04
N GLU A 69 5.40 5.78 23.19
CA GLU A 69 6.02 5.56 24.49
C GLU A 69 6.82 6.82 24.85
N SER A 70 6.12 7.66 25.61
CA SER A 70 6.62 8.50 26.69
C SER A 70 7.18 9.87 26.35
N ALA A 71 6.28 10.86 26.46
CA ALA A 71 6.58 12.05 27.25
C ALA A 71 6.61 11.69 28.75
N ASN A 72 7.76 11.86 29.43
CA ASN A 72 7.91 12.47 30.77
C ASN A 72 9.38 12.48 31.22
#